data_AF-A0A5J4QL51-F1
#
_entry.id   AF-A0A5J4QL51-F1
#
_cell.length_a   1.000
_cell.length_b   1.000
_cell.length_c   1.000
_cell.angle_alpha   90.00
_cell.angle_beta   90.00
_cell.angle_gamma   90.00
#
_symmetry.space_group_name_H-M   'P 1'
#
loop_
_entity.id
_entity.type
_entity.pdbx_description
1 polymer ?
#
loop_
_entity_poly.entity_id
_entity_poly.type
_entity_poly.pdbx_seq_one_letter_code
_entity_poly.pdbx_strand_id
1 'polypeptide(L)'
;MANKVKKQAKVKEPIRIRYKAISNGNQSIYLDYYYNGKREYEFLKLYLVPETSPENKEANKATLKLANAIKAQRIVELQNNQHGFSSGGEKSKVHLIEYVKTIAGKKRELAGGEERGSYQFYLSLAYHLKQYSGDKTSFKHLDKKYCTGFIST
;
A
#
# COMPACT_ATOMS: atom_id res chain seq x y z
N MET A 1 -21.22 22.00 43.58
CA MET A 1 -21.52 21.13 42.42
C MET A 1 -20.19 20.56 41.91
N ALA A 2 -19.97 19.25 42.03
CA ALA A 2 -18.67 18.63 41.73
C ALA A 2 -18.49 18.43 40.21
N ASN A 3 -17.42 19.00 39.65
CA ASN A 3 -17.07 18.95 38.24
C ASN A 3 -16.50 17.55 37.90
N LYS A 4 -17.30 16.69 37.26
CA LYS A 4 -16.86 15.37 36.79
C LYS A 4 -15.98 15.54 35.55
N VAL A 5 -14.67 15.45 35.73
CA VAL A 5 -13.69 15.34 34.62
C VAL A 5 -14.04 14.10 33.79
N LYS A 6 -14.49 14.32 32.55
CA LYS A 6 -14.74 13.25 31.58
C LYS A 6 -13.41 12.55 31.29
N LYS A 7 -13.26 11.29 31.73
CA LYS A 7 -12.16 10.40 31.32
C LYS A 7 -12.16 10.32 29.80
N GLN A 8 -11.12 10.86 29.16
CA GLN A 8 -10.90 10.69 27.72
C GLN A 8 -10.83 9.18 27.44
N ALA A 9 -11.71 8.70 26.57
CA ALA A 9 -11.69 7.32 26.14
C ALA A 9 -10.35 7.06 25.45
N LYS A 10 -9.54 6.15 26.01
CA LYS A 10 -8.30 5.67 25.39
C LYS A 10 -8.66 5.19 23.99
N VAL A 11 -8.25 5.92 22.96
CA VAL A 11 -8.46 5.53 21.56
C VAL A 11 -7.87 4.13 21.42
N LYS A 12 -8.72 3.14 21.11
CA LYS A 12 -8.25 1.77 20.90
C LYS A 12 -7.27 1.82 19.74
N GLU A 13 -6.00 1.50 19.99
CA GLU A 13 -5.01 1.39 18.92
C GLU A 13 -5.52 0.36 17.90
N PRO A 14 -5.72 0.73 16.62
CA PRO A 14 -6.33 -0.15 15.62
C PRO A 14 -5.42 -1.32 15.24
N ILE A 15 -4.11 -1.17 15.46
CA ILE A 15 -3.08 -2.17 15.17
C ILE A 15 -2.17 -2.31 16.37
N ARG A 16 -1.79 -3.54 16.72
CA ARG A 16 -0.86 -3.83 17.81
C ARG A 16 0.32 -4.64 17.31
N ILE A 17 1.52 -4.31 17.79
CA ILE A 17 2.70 -5.16 17.61
C ILE A 17 2.65 -6.28 18.65
N ARG A 18 2.92 -7.51 18.21
CA ARG A 18 3.06 -8.68 19.07
C ARG A 18 4.30 -9.49 18.69
N TYR A 19 4.68 -10.36 19.61
CA TYR A 19 5.88 -11.19 19.50
C TYR A 19 5.50 -12.67 19.57
N LYS A 20 6.14 -13.49 18.75
CA LYS A 20 6.01 -14.95 18.77
C LYS A 20 7.40 -15.55 18.91
N ALA A 21 7.62 -16.31 19.97
CA ALA A 21 8.86 -17.06 20.14
C ALA A 21 9.01 -18.10 19.01
N ILE A 22 10.21 -18.21 18.46
CA ILE A 22 10.56 -19.24 17.46
C ILE A 22 11.61 -20.19 18.02
N SER A 23 11.75 -21.36 17.38
CA SER A 23 12.62 -22.46 17.83
C SER A 23 14.08 -22.07 18.07
N ASN A 24 14.56 -21.01 17.41
CA ASN A 24 15.95 -20.56 17.48
C ASN A 24 16.23 -19.60 18.64
N GLY A 25 15.32 -19.46 19.61
CA GLY A 25 15.47 -18.53 20.75
C GLY A 25 15.14 -17.06 20.41
N ASN A 26 14.96 -16.74 19.13
CA ASN A 26 14.55 -15.43 18.65
C ASN A 26 13.03 -15.22 18.82
N GLN A 27 12.58 -13.97 18.69
CA GLN A 27 11.16 -13.61 18.67
C GLN A 27 10.78 -12.96 17.35
N SER A 28 9.82 -13.53 16.63
CA SER A 28 9.26 -12.92 15.42
C SER A 28 8.24 -11.84 15.77
N ILE A 29 8.33 -10.70 15.09
CA ILE A 29 7.41 -9.56 15.24
C ILE A 29 6.27 -9.67 14.23
N TYR A 30 5.03 -9.51 14.69
CA TYR A 30 3.85 -9.46 13.84
C TYR A 30 2.86 -8.37 14.27
N LEU A 31 2.05 -7.91 13.33
CA LEU A 31 0.92 -7.02 13.59
C LEU A 31 -0.36 -7.85 13.83
N ASP A 32 -1.14 -7.43 14.80
CA ASP A 32 -2.47 -7.96 15.14
C ASP A 32 -3.48 -6.81 15.02
N TYR A 33 -4.41 -6.93 14.07
CA TYR A 33 -5.41 -5.91 13.82
C TYR A 33 -6.71 -6.52 13.28
N TYR A 34 -7.77 -5.71 13.31
CA TYR A 34 -9.05 -6.07 12.70
C TYR A 34 -9.21 -5.35 11.36
N TYR A 35 -9.56 -6.09 10.33
CA TYR A 35 -9.88 -5.58 9.01
C TYR A 35 -11.20 -6.19 8.54
N ASN A 36 -12.16 -5.34 8.16
CA ASN A 36 -13.50 -5.75 7.72
C ASN A 36 -14.18 -6.75 8.69
N GLY A 37 -14.06 -6.52 10.00
CA GLY A 37 -14.65 -7.37 11.04
C GLY A 37 -13.94 -8.71 11.28
N LYS A 38 -12.87 -9.02 10.52
CA LYS A 38 -12.04 -10.21 10.72
C LYS A 38 -10.71 -9.83 11.36
N ARG A 39 -10.16 -10.74 12.16
CA ARG A 39 -8.84 -10.57 12.79
C ARG A 39 -7.76 -11.06 11.83
N GLU A 40 -6.81 -10.19 11.53
CA GLU A 40 -5.71 -10.45 10.61
C GLU A 40 -4.37 -10.43 11.35
N TYR A 41 -3.45 -11.27 10.87
CA TYR A 41 -2.09 -11.38 11.40
C TYR A 41 -1.09 -11.15 10.29
N GLU A 42 -0.22 -10.15 10.46
CA GLU A 42 0.81 -9.82 9.49
C GLU A 42 2.20 -10.02 10.08
N PHE A 43 2.90 -11.06 9.65
CA PHE A 43 4.27 -11.33 10.09
C PHE A 43 5.25 -10.41 9.36
N LEU A 44 5.95 -9.56 10.11
CA LEU A 44 6.85 -8.54 9.53
C LEU A 44 8.18 -9.12 9.04
N LYS A 45 8.44 -10.41 9.28
CA LYS A 45 9.74 -11.08 9.07
C LYS A 45 10.91 -10.35 9.77
N LEU A 46 10.58 -9.58 10.80
CA LEU A 46 11.52 -8.97 11.72
C LEU A 46 11.67 -9.89 12.93
N TYR A 47 12.89 -10.01 13.42
CA TYR A 47 13.23 -10.89 14.53
C TYR A 47 13.99 -10.11 15.59
N LEU A 48 13.63 -10.32 16.85
CA LEU A 48 14.42 -9.90 18.00
C LEU A 48 15.32 -11.06 18.40
N VAL A 49 16.60 -10.76 18.58
CA VAL A 49 17.59 -11.70 19.11
C VAL A 49 17.63 -11.60 20.64
N PRO A 50 18.03 -12.64 21.36
CA PRO A 50 18.28 -12.55 22.80
C PRO A 50 19.24 -11.41 23.14
N GLU A 51 18.89 -10.58 24.12
CA GLU A 51 19.71 -9.42 24.56
C GLU A 51 20.92 -9.87 25.41
N THR A 52 21.76 -10.73 24.85
CA THR A 52 22.96 -11.26 25.50
C THR A 52 24.16 -10.31 25.40
N SER A 53 24.16 -9.38 24.43
CA SER A 53 25.23 -8.41 24.22
C SER A 53 24.69 -6.98 23.99
N PRO A 54 25.50 -5.94 24.23
CA PRO A 54 25.14 -4.56 23.91
C PRO A 54 24.78 -4.35 22.43
N GLU A 55 25.49 -5.02 21.51
CA GLU A 55 25.24 -4.95 20.06
C GLU A 55 23.87 -5.54 19.71
N ASN A 56 23.51 -6.67 20.33
CA ASN A 56 22.19 -7.29 20.17
C ASN A 56 21.07 -6.35 20.64
N LYS A 57 21.30 -5.60 21.72
CA LYS A 57 20.35 -4.62 22.23
C LYS A 57 20.16 -3.43 21.27
N GLU A 58 21.25 -2.95 20.67
CA GLU A 58 21.19 -1.88 19.67
C GLU A 58 20.50 -2.34 18.37
N ALA A 59 20.81 -3.53 17.89
CA ALA A 59 20.14 -4.15 16.75
C ALA A 59 18.63 -4.32 17.00
N ASN A 60 18.25 -4.83 18.17
CA ASN A 60 16.83 -4.95 18.56
C ASN A 60 16.13 -3.60 18.60
N LYS A 61 16.79 -2.54 19.09
CA LYS A 61 16.25 -1.17 19.10
C LYS A 61 15.98 -0.67 17.67
N ALA A 62 16.89 -0.91 16.73
CA ALA A 62 16.69 -0.58 15.32
C ALA A 62 15.53 -1.38 14.71
N THR A 63 15.47 -2.68 14.96
CA THR A 63 14.37 -3.55 14.52
C THR A 63 13.02 -3.11 15.07
N LEU A 64 12.94 -2.72 16.35
CA LEU A 64 11.72 -2.20 16.96
C LEU A 64 11.31 -0.84 16.37
N LYS A 65 12.28 0.03 16.04
CA LYS A 65 11.99 1.29 15.35
C LYS A 65 11.37 1.03 13.98
N LEU A 66 11.91 0.07 13.22
CA LEU A 66 11.35 -0.35 11.94
C LEU A 66 9.95 -0.95 12.09
N ALA A 67 9.74 -1.83 13.08
CA ALA A 67 8.42 -2.39 13.36
C ALA A 67 7.36 -1.30 13.68
N ASN A 68 7.75 -0.28 14.44
CA ASN A 68 6.88 0.86 14.73
C ASN A 68 6.58 1.72 13.48
N ALA A 69 7.57 1.89 12.59
CA ALA A 69 7.34 2.59 11.32
C ALA A 69 6.34 1.83 10.43
N ILE A 70 6.47 0.50 10.33
CA ILE A 70 5.53 -0.35 9.58
C ILE A 70 4.13 -0.30 10.21
N LYS A 71 4.03 -0.35 11.55
CA LYS A 71 2.77 -0.15 12.27
C LYS A 71 2.12 1.18 11.89
N ALA A 72 2.88 2.29 11.91
CA ALA A 72 2.36 3.61 11.56
C ALA A 72 1.86 3.67 10.12
N GLN A 73 2.62 3.11 9.17
CA GLN A 73 2.20 3.03 7.78
C GLN A 73 0.90 2.24 7.62
N ARG A 74 0.77 1.08 8.27
CA ARG A 74 -0.43 0.26 8.19
C ARG A 74 -1.65 0.97 8.79
N ILE A 75 -1.48 1.79 9.84
CA ILE A 75 -2.56 2.63 10.39
C ILE A 75 -3.07 3.61 9.33
N VAL A 76 -2.16 4.30 8.64
CA VAL A 76 -2.52 5.24 7.56
C VAL A 76 -3.24 4.50 6.42
N GLU A 77 -2.74 3.33 6.02
CA GLU A 77 -3.38 2.51 4.99
C GLU A 77 -4.79 2.06 5.40
N LEU A 78 -5.00 1.64 6.65
CA LEU A 78 -6.32 1.26 7.14
C LEU A 78 -7.29 2.46 7.16
N GLN A 79 -6.81 3.64 7.57
CA GLN A 79 -7.61 4.87 7.54
C GLN A 79 -7.97 5.26 6.10
N ASN A 80 -7.00 5.25 5.20
CA ASN A 80 -7.24 5.53 3.77
C ASN A 80 -8.26 4.55 3.18
N ASN A 81 -8.15 3.26 3.48
CA ASN A 81 -9.11 2.25 3.01
C ASN A 81 -10.52 2.45 3.62
N GLN A 82 -10.62 2.81 4.91
CA GLN A 82 -11.91 3.08 5.58
C GLN A 82 -12.61 4.34 5.08
N HIS A 83 -11.84 5.36 4.70
CA HIS A 83 -12.34 6.63 4.18
C HIS A 83 -12.49 6.66 2.64
N GLY A 84 -12.41 5.50 1.98
CA GLY A 84 -12.68 5.38 0.54
C GLY A 84 -11.48 5.68 -0.38
N PHE A 85 -10.32 6.06 0.15
CA PHE A 85 -9.05 6.21 -0.59
C PHE A 85 -8.34 4.85 -0.78
N SER A 86 -9.12 3.83 -1.15
CA SER A 86 -8.63 2.45 -1.29
C SER A 86 -7.83 2.30 -2.58
N SER A 87 -6.51 2.37 -2.48
CA SER A 87 -5.58 2.13 -3.61
C SER A 87 -5.66 0.72 -4.22
N GLY A 88 -6.44 -0.20 -3.63
CA GLY A 88 -6.70 -1.55 -4.16
C GLY A 88 -8.09 -1.75 -4.78
N GLY A 89 -9.12 -1.05 -4.28
CA GLY A 89 -10.50 -1.20 -4.75
C GLY A 89 -10.82 -0.29 -5.94
N GLU A 90 -10.34 0.94 -5.92
CA GLU A 90 -10.56 1.91 -7.01
C GLU A 90 -9.81 1.50 -8.30
N LYS A 91 -8.63 0.88 -8.20
CA LYS A 91 -7.86 0.42 -9.37
C LYS A 91 -8.61 -0.57 -10.26
N SER A 92 -9.60 -1.28 -9.71
CA SER A 92 -10.46 -2.18 -10.48
C SER A 92 -11.53 -1.46 -11.33
N LYS A 93 -11.85 -0.20 -10.97
CA LYS A 93 -12.74 0.70 -11.72
C LYS A 93 -11.96 1.73 -12.55
N VAL A 94 -10.66 1.88 -12.35
CA VAL A 94 -9.84 2.75 -13.20
C VAL A 94 -9.84 2.16 -14.61
N HIS A 95 -10.37 2.92 -15.56
CA HIS A 95 -10.27 2.58 -16.97
C HIS A 95 -8.81 2.68 -17.41
N LEU A 96 -8.33 1.69 -18.17
CA LEU A 96 -6.97 1.59 -18.67
C LEU A 96 -6.53 2.88 -19.38
N ILE A 97 -7.42 3.46 -20.19
CA ILE A 97 -7.19 4.70 -20.93
C ILE A 97 -6.95 5.87 -19.98
N GLU A 98 -7.76 6.01 -18.93
CA GLU A 98 -7.60 7.06 -17.91
C GLU A 98 -6.31 6.88 -17.10
N TYR A 99 -5.93 5.63 -16.82
CA TYR A 99 -4.64 5.34 -16.19
C TYR A 99 -3.45 5.76 -17.04
N VAL A 100 -3.49 5.46 -18.35
CA VAL A 100 -2.43 5.84 -19.30
C VAL A 100 -2.29 7.36 -19.40
N LYS A 101 -3.42 8.09 -19.48
CA LYS A 101 -3.42 9.57 -19.45
C LYS A 101 -2.87 10.13 -18.13
N THR A 102 -3.20 9.51 -17.00
CA THR A 102 -2.68 9.90 -15.69
C THR A 102 -1.16 9.73 -15.61
N ILE A 103 -0.62 8.63 -16.16
CA ILE A 103 0.84 8.43 -16.27
C ILE A 103 1.47 9.51 -17.14
N ALA A 104 0.84 9.86 -18.27
CA ALA A 104 1.32 10.93 -19.14
C ALA A 104 1.46 12.25 -18.37
N GLY A 105 0.41 12.65 -17.63
CA GLY A 105 0.40 13.87 -16.81
C GLY A 105 1.50 13.87 -15.75
N LYS A 106 1.65 12.77 -15.00
CA LYS A 106 2.69 12.64 -13.98
C LYS A 106 4.10 12.71 -14.55
N LYS A 107 4.35 12.05 -15.68
CA LYS A 107 5.67 12.12 -16.34
C LYS A 107 6.00 13.52 -16.83
N ARG A 108 5.01 14.23 -17.37
CA ARG A 108 5.18 15.64 -17.78
C ARG A 108 5.51 16.53 -16.59
N GLU A 109 4.84 16.35 -15.46
CA GLU A 109 5.08 17.11 -14.23
C GLU A 109 6.48 16.85 -13.66
N LEU A 110 6.89 15.58 -13.57
CA LEU A 110 8.22 15.18 -13.10
C LEU A 110 9.36 15.69 -13.99
N ALA A 111 9.12 15.83 -15.30
CA ALA A 111 10.10 16.35 -16.25
C ALA A 111 10.09 17.89 -16.38
N GLY A 112 9.49 18.61 -15.42
CA GLY A 112 9.45 20.08 -15.43
C GLY A 112 8.62 20.68 -16.58
N GLY A 113 7.77 19.88 -17.24
CA GLY A 113 6.88 20.32 -18.32
C GLY A 113 7.47 20.29 -19.73
N GLU A 114 8.76 19.99 -19.90
CA GLU A 114 9.46 20.10 -21.21
C GLU A 114 9.48 18.81 -22.04
N GLU A 115 9.36 17.63 -21.41
CA GLU A 115 9.48 16.34 -22.11
C GLU A 115 8.19 15.98 -22.88
N ARG A 116 7.95 16.70 -23.98
CA ARG A 116 6.76 16.56 -24.86
C ARG A 116 6.67 15.18 -25.53
N GLY A 117 7.80 14.54 -25.82
CA GLY A 117 7.86 13.25 -26.52
C GLY A 117 7.23 12.11 -25.72
N SER A 118 7.60 11.97 -24.45
CA SER A 118 7.02 10.98 -23.53
C SER A 118 5.51 11.18 -23.39
N TYR A 119 5.05 12.41 -23.17
CA TYR A 119 3.64 12.74 -23.01
C TYR A 119 2.81 12.39 -24.26
N GLN A 120 3.30 12.76 -25.45
CA GLN A 120 2.63 12.47 -26.72
C GLN A 120 2.57 10.97 -27.00
N PHE A 121 3.62 10.21 -26.69
CA PHE A 121 3.62 8.75 -26.82
C PHE A 121 2.49 8.11 -26.01
N TYR A 122 2.30 8.51 -24.76
CA TYR A 122 1.21 7.98 -23.92
C TYR A 122 -0.18 8.40 -24.42
N LEU A 123 -0.33 9.60 -25.00
CA LEU A 123 -1.59 10.01 -25.62
C LEU A 123 -1.91 9.19 -26.88
N SER A 124 -0.91 8.95 -27.73
CA SER A 124 -1.07 8.07 -28.90
C SER A 124 -1.42 6.66 -28.47
N LEU A 125 -0.76 6.12 -27.44
CA LEU A 125 -1.11 4.82 -26.86
C LEU A 125 -2.56 4.78 -26.37
N ALA A 126 -3.01 5.82 -25.65
CA ALA A 126 -4.40 5.93 -25.20
C ALA A 126 -5.40 5.96 -26.37
N TYR A 127 -5.05 6.64 -27.48
CA TYR A 127 -5.85 6.67 -28.70
C TYR A 127 -5.97 5.29 -29.34
N HIS A 128 -4.86 4.57 -29.53
CA HIS A 128 -4.89 3.22 -30.12
C HIS A 128 -5.62 2.21 -29.21
N LEU A 129 -5.45 2.30 -27.90
CA LEU A 129 -6.21 1.49 -26.95
C LEU A 129 -7.72 1.73 -27.03
N LYS A 130 -8.13 2.99 -27.22
CA LYS A 130 -9.54 3.37 -27.43
C LYS A 130 -10.09 2.77 -28.72
N GLN A 131 -9.33 2.82 -29.82
CA GLN A 131 -9.76 2.22 -31.10
C GLN A 131 -9.89 0.70 -31.01
N TYR A 132 -8.96 0.05 -30.30
CA TYR A 132 -8.94 -1.42 -30.19
C TYR A 132 -10.03 -1.98 -29.27
N SER A 133 -10.30 -1.32 -28.13
CA SER A 133 -11.08 -1.91 -27.03
C SER A 133 -12.22 -1.03 -26.49
N GLY A 134 -12.35 0.20 -27.01
CA GLY A 134 -13.34 1.17 -26.57
C GLY A 134 -12.94 1.92 -25.29
N ASP A 135 -13.75 2.92 -24.91
CA ASP A 135 -13.45 3.85 -23.81
C ASP A 135 -13.47 3.21 -22.40
N LYS A 136 -14.06 2.02 -22.24
CA LYS A 136 -14.37 1.43 -20.93
C LYS A 136 -13.52 0.23 -20.55
N THR A 137 -12.39 0.02 -21.19
CA THR A 137 -11.50 -1.11 -20.89
C THR A 137 -10.99 -1.03 -19.45
N SER A 138 -11.44 -1.97 -18.62
CA SER A 138 -10.95 -2.15 -17.26
C SER A 138 -9.72 -3.06 -17.24
N PHE A 139 -8.86 -2.89 -16.25
CA PHE A 139 -7.72 -3.78 -16.00
C PHE A 139 -8.12 -5.25 -15.86
N LYS A 140 -9.37 -5.56 -15.51
CA LYS A 140 -9.87 -6.95 -15.46
C LYS A 140 -9.90 -7.65 -16.81
N HIS A 141 -9.95 -6.89 -17.92
CA HIS A 141 -9.97 -7.43 -19.27
C HIS A 141 -8.58 -7.57 -19.91
N LEU A 142 -7.53 -7.20 -19.17
CA LEU A 142 -6.14 -7.36 -19.62
C LEU A 142 -5.66 -8.77 -19.33
N ASP A 143 -5.79 -9.65 -20.31
CA ASP A 143 -5.16 -10.97 -20.32
C ASP A 143 -4.08 -11.07 -21.40
N LYS A 144 -3.37 -12.20 -21.43
CA LYS A 144 -2.32 -12.45 -22.44
C LYS A 144 -2.87 -12.31 -23.86
N LYS A 145 -4.12 -12.77 -24.09
CA LYS A 145 -4.77 -12.77 -25.40
C LYS A 145 -5.04 -11.35 -25.88
N TYR A 146 -5.52 -10.49 -24.98
CA TYR A 146 -5.74 -9.07 -25.22
C TYR A 146 -4.43 -8.37 -25.62
N CYS A 147 -3.35 -8.59 -24.86
CA CYS A 147 -2.05 -7.97 -25.17
C CYS A 147 -1.51 -8.43 -26.53
N THR A 148 -1.58 -9.73 -26.85
CA THR A 148 -1.15 -10.24 -28.16
C THR A 148 -2.01 -9.71 -29.29
N GLY A 149 -3.32 -9.62 -29.10
CA GLY A 149 -4.23 -9.09 -30.11
C GLY A 149 -3.96 -7.62 -30.42
N PHE A 150 -3.71 -6.81 -29.38
CA PHE A 150 -3.38 -5.40 -29.54
C PHE A 150 -2.07 -5.17 -30.32
N ILE A 151 -1.05 -5.99 -30.10
CA ILE A 151 0.25 -5.88 -30.81
C ILE A 151 0.13 -6.30 -32.27
N SER A 152 -0.81 -7.20 -32.59
CA SER A 152 -1.04 -7.71 -33.95
C SER A 152 -2.07 -6.90 -34.75
N THR A 153 -2.58 -5.79 -34.21
CA THR A 153 -3.52 -4.86 -34.88
C THR A 153 -2.77 -3.71 -35.52
#